data_AF-A0A0K8VQ04-F1
#
_entry.id   AF-A0A0K8VQ04-F1
#
_cell.length_a   1.000
_cell.length_b   1.000
_cell.length_c   1.000
_cell.angle_alpha   90.00
_cell.angle_beta   90.00
_cell.angle_gamma   90.00
#
_symmetry.space_group_name_H-M   'P 1'
#
loop_
_entity.id
_entity.type
_entity.pdbx_description
1 polymer ?
#
loop_
_entity_poly.entity_id
_entity_poly.type
_entity_poly.pdbx_seq_one_letter_code
_entity_poly.pdbx_strand_id
1 'polypeptide(L)'
;MGNAGYTCIRRTFCWLNIILWLCSCAFLGVGVWLRLSYEGYATLLPDHQVLSADSIFLAIGVIGFVVSFFGCCGAWVQSRCLLVLYFLLIVMLFLSEFLIGAIAFLFRGGLGRTFANELRFGIERHYNASDRGSLIAPSVAAIWDSLQQSFECCGVSSYEDWYDIQSWSGKRWVPESCCRPSEARSILTEGSGDSFLRVDCGK
;
A
#
# COMPACT_ATOMS: atom_id res chain seq x y z
N MET A 1 -47.39 -12.05 5.87
CA MET A 1 -46.04 -12.18 5.29
C MET A 1 -45.00 -11.26 5.97
N GLY A 2 -45.13 -10.95 7.27
CA GLY A 2 -44.28 -9.94 7.93
C GLY A 2 -43.07 -10.49 8.70
N ASN A 3 -43.17 -11.70 9.27
CA ASN A 3 -42.21 -12.11 10.29
C ASN A 3 -40.90 -12.73 9.79
N ALA A 4 -40.94 -13.34 8.60
CA ALA A 4 -39.76 -13.92 7.98
C ALA A 4 -38.81 -12.84 7.42
N GLY A 5 -39.37 -11.75 6.86
CA GLY A 5 -38.59 -10.68 6.23
C GLY A 5 -37.72 -9.89 7.20
N TYR A 6 -38.28 -9.44 8.34
CA TYR A 6 -37.50 -8.71 9.34
C TYR A 6 -36.38 -9.57 9.95
N THR A 7 -36.65 -10.86 10.14
CA THR A 7 -35.68 -11.79 10.71
C THR A 7 -34.53 -12.05 9.74
N CYS A 8 -34.82 -12.17 8.45
CA CYS A 8 -33.83 -12.32 7.38
C CYS A 8 -32.92 -11.08 7.27
N ILE A 9 -33.51 -9.89 7.16
CA ILE A 9 -32.75 -8.63 7.04
C ILE A 9 -31.82 -8.43 8.24
N ARG A 10 -32.32 -8.67 9.46
CA ARG A 10 -31.52 -8.55 10.69
C ARG A 10 -30.35 -9.54 10.70
N ARG A 11 -30.60 -10.80 10.31
CA ARG A 11 -29.56 -11.83 10.28
C ARG A 11 -28.48 -11.49 9.25
N THR A 12 -28.87 -11.07 8.06
CA THR A 12 -27.94 -10.62 7.01
C THR A 12 -27.14 -9.41 7.47
N PHE A 13 -27.78 -8.39 8.07
CA PHE A 13 -27.10 -7.23 8.60
C PHE A 13 -26.05 -7.59 9.67
N CYS A 14 -26.39 -8.49 10.59
CA CYS A 14 -25.46 -8.96 11.60
C CYS A 14 -24.25 -9.70 10.99
N TRP A 15 -24.49 -10.61 10.03
CA TRP A 15 -23.41 -11.34 9.37
C TRP A 15 -22.48 -10.42 8.59
N LEU A 16 -23.02 -9.44 7.84
CA LEU A 16 -22.23 -8.47 7.10
C LEU A 16 -21.34 -7.64 8.03
N ASN A 17 -21.87 -7.14 9.15
CA ASN A 17 -21.07 -6.38 10.13
C ASN A 17 -19.99 -7.23 10.79
N ILE A 18 -20.23 -8.52 11.05
CA ILE A 18 -19.20 -9.43 11.57
C ILE A 18 -18.06 -9.61 10.55
N ILE A 19 -18.39 -9.80 9.28
CA ILE A 19 -17.38 -9.92 8.22
C ILE A 19 -16.58 -8.62 8.10
N LEU A 20 -17.26 -7.47 8.09
CA LEU A 20 -16.60 -6.16 8.05
C LEU A 20 -15.69 -5.93 9.27
N TRP A 21 -16.11 -6.38 10.45
CA TRP A 21 -15.29 -6.32 11.65
C TRP A 21 -14.02 -7.17 11.52
N LEU A 22 -14.13 -8.41 11.02
CA LEU A 22 -12.97 -9.27 10.76
C LEU A 22 -12.02 -8.67 9.72
N CYS A 23 -12.55 -8.12 8.63
CA CYS A 23 -11.75 -7.41 7.64
C CYS A 23 -11.04 -6.19 8.23
N SER A 24 -11.72 -5.43 9.10
CA SER A 24 -11.13 -4.26 9.77
C SER A 24 -9.99 -4.66 10.70
N CYS A 25 -10.15 -5.76 11.45
CA CYS A 25 -9.07 -6.34 12.26
C CYS A 25 -7.88 -6.77 11.40
N ALA A 26 -8.12 -7.34 10.20
CA ALA A 26 -7.06 -7.70 9.28
C ALA A 26 -6.31 -6.46 8.77
N PHE A 27 -7.02 -5.39 8.39
CA PHE A 27 -6.39 -4.12 7.99
C PHE A 27 -5.55 -3.49 9.11
N LEU A 28 -6.04 -3.52 10.36
CA LEU A 28 -5.25 -3.10 11.51
C LEU A 28 -4.00 -3.96 11.69
N GLY A 29 -4.13 -5.28 11.58
CA GLY A 29 -3.01 -6.21 11.66
C GLY A 29 -1.94 -5.91 10.60
N VAL A 30 -2.35 -5.70 9.35
CA VAL A 30 -1.45 -5.31 8.25
C VAL A 30 -0.81 -3.94 8.52
N GLY A 31 -1.58 -2.95 8.96
CA GLY A 31 -1.05 -1.62 9.29
C GLY A 31 0.00 -1.65 10.40
N VAL A 32 -0.26 -2.39 11.48
CA VAL A 32 0.71 -2.59 12.58
C VAL A 32 1.93 -3.38 12.08
N TRP A 33 1.73 -4.43 11.30
CA TRP A 33 2.82 -5.22 10.73
C TRP A 33 3.74 -4.39 9.84
N LEU A 34 3.17 -3.56 8.96
CA LEU A 34 3.92 -2.61 8.13
C LEU A 34 4.72 -1.64 9.00
N ARG A 35 4.11 -1.07 10.04
CA ARG A 35 4.78 -0.14 10.94
C ARG A 35 5.97 -0.76 11.69
N LEU A 36 5.88 -2.04 12.06
CA LEU A 36 6.92 -2.75 12.80
C LEU A 36 8.01 -3.36 11.91
N SER A 37 7.64 -3.89 10.75
CA SER A 37 8.59 -4.54 9.83
C SER A 37 9.50 -3.52 9.16
N TYR A 38 9.05 -2.27 9.07
CA TYR A 38 9.81 -1.17 8.52
C TYR A 38 10.04 -0.11 9.60
N GLU A 39 10.87 -0.42 10.61
CA GLU A 39 11.24 0.48 11.72
C GLU A 39 11.83 1.85 11.27
N GLY A 40 12.05 2.08 9.98
CA GLY A 40 12.49 3.35 9.39
C GLY A 40 11.39 4.35 8.98
N TYR A 41 10.10 3.97 8.92
CA TYR A 41 9.04 4.84 8.38
C TYR A 41 8.68 6.05 9.25
N ALA A 42 9.04 6.06 10.54
CA ALA A 42 8.95 7.27 11.37
C ALA A 42 9.83 8.43 10.82
N THR A 43 10.71 8.13 9.86
CA THR A 43 11.72 9.06 9.31
C THR A 43 11.57 9.34 7.81
N LEU A 44 10.55 8.77 7.14
CA LEU A 44 10.37 9.03 5.71
C LEU A 44 9.64 10.33 5.38
N LEU A 45 8.65 10.70 6.18
CA LEU A 45 7.90 11.92 5.94
C LEU A 45 7.87 12.73 7.24
N PRO A 46 8.95 13.45 7.59
CA PRO A 46 8.89 14.38 8.72
C PRO A 46 7.83 15.48 8.49
N ASP A 47 7.46 15.78 7.24
CA ASP A 47 6.49 16.83 6.91
C ASP A 47 5.05 16.30 6.68
N HIS A 48 4.85 15.06 6.21
CA HIS A 48 3.52 14.52 5.81
C HIS A 48 3.24 13.08 6.26
N GLN A 49 3.46 12.78 7.55
CA GLN A 49 3.24 11.46 8.19
C GLN A 49 1.88 10.76 7.91
N VAL A 50 0.88 11.51 7.45
CA VAL A 50 -0.48 11.03 7.15
C VAL A 50 -0.62 10.25 5.83
N LEU A 51 0.34 10.36 4.89
CA LEU A 51 0.26 9.71 3.57
C LEU A 51 1.04 8.38 3.49
N SER A 52 1.65 7.94 4.58
CA SER A 52 2.34 6.66 4.60
C SER A 52 1.33 5.50 4.51
N ALA A 53 1.72 4.44 3.81
CA ALA A 53 0.84 3.29 3.57
C ALA A 53 0.35 2.65 4.89
N ASP A 54 1.24 2.52 5.88
CA ASP A 54 0.90 2.01 7.22
C ASP A 54 -0.16 2.87 7.92
N SER A 55 -0.03 4.21 7.85
CA SER A 55 -1.00 5.13 8.43
C SER A 55 -2.37 5.03 7.78
N ILE A 56 -2.43 4.84 6.46
CA ILE A 56 -3.70 4.66 5.72
C ILE A 56 -4.37 3.35 6.13
N PHE A 57 -3.63 2.23 6.17
CA PHE A 57 -4.15 0.93 6.59
C PHE A 57 -4.66 0.97 8.04
N LEU A 58 -3.92 1.64 8.94
CA LEU A 58 -4.35 1.84 10.33
C LEU A 58 -5.61 2.70 10.42
N ALA A 59 -5.67 3.83 9.71
CA ALA A 59 -6.83 4.73 9.73
C ALA A 59 -8.10 4.03 9.24
N ILE A 60 -8.04 3.39 8.07
CA ILE A 60 -9.17 2.62 7.50
C ILE A 60 -9.56 1.49 8.45
N GLY A 61 -8.59 0.77 9.01
CA GLY A 61 -8.82 -0.31 9.97
C GLY A 61 -9.51 0.15 11.25
N VAL A 62 -9.09 1.27 11.86
CA VAL A 62 -9.70 1.80 13.09
C VAL A 62 -11.13 2.27 12.81
N ILE A 63 -11.32 3.06 11.75
CA ILE A 63 -12.64 3.56 11.37
C ILE A 63 -13.60 2.40 11.09
N GLY A 64 -13.16 1.43 10.29
CA GLY A 64 -13.93 0.23 9.97
C GLY A 64 -14.25 -0.61 11.21
N PHE A 65 -13.30 -0.76 12.13
CA PHE A 65 -13.49 -1.51 13.37
C PHE A 65 -14.57 -0.87 14.24
N VAL A 66 -14.50 0.44 14.44
CA VAL A 66 -15.47 1.21 15.25
C VAL A 66 -16.87 1.11 14.64
N VAL A 67 -17.00 1.37 13.34
CA VAL A 67 -18.30 1.30 12.64
C VAL A 67 -18.90 -0.10 12.70
N SER A 68 -18.09 -1.14 12.44
CA SER A 68 -18.54 -2.52 12.45
C SER A 68 -18.90 -3.00 13.86
N PHE A 69 -18.17 -2.54 14.89
CA PHE A 69 -18.48 -2.83 16.29
C PHE A 69 -19.84 -2.25 16.68
N PHE A 70 -20.10 -0.97 16.38
CA PHE A 70 -21.40 -0.36 16.64
C PHE A 70 -22.52 -0.99 15.81
N GLY A 71 -22.26 -1.44 14.58
CA GLY A 71 -23.21 -2.19 13.77
C GLY A 71 -23.59 -3.54 14.38
N CYS A 72 -22.61 -4.31 14.85
CA CYS A 72 -22.82 -5.59 15.52
C CYS A 72 -23.56 -5.42 16.86
N CYS A 73 -23.07 -4.51 17.73
CA CYS A 73 -23.70 -4.20 19.01
C CYS A 73 -25.11 -3.64 18.83
N GLY A 74 -25.35 -2.79 17.84
CA GLY A 74 -26.69 -2.26 17.52
C GLY A 74 -27.68 -3.36 17.12
N ALA A 75 -27.21 -4.37 16.37
CA ALA A 75 -28.03 -5.52 15.99
C ALA A 75 -28.33 -6.46 17.18
N TRP A 76 -27.36 -6.64 18.10
CA TRP A 76 -27.48 -7.54 19.26
C TRP A 76 -28.29 -6.93 20.41
N VAL A 77 -28.04 -5.67 20.75
CA VAL A 77 -28.67 -4.97 21.88
C VAL A 77 -30.09 -4.52 21.55
N GLN A 78 -30.51 -4.60 20.27
CA GLN A 78 -31.83 -4.18 19.79
C GLN A 78 -32.18 -2.72 20.15
N SER A 79 -31.15 -1.90 20.41
CA SER A 79 -31.30 -0.50 20.78
C SER A 79 -31.39 0.37 19.53
N ARG A 80 -32.51 1.08 19.39
CA ARG A 80 -32.70 2.03 18.29
C ARG A 80 -31.66 3.14 18.29
N CYS A 81 -31.19 3.56 19.46
CA CYS A 81 -30.17 4.61 19.58
C CYS A 81 -28.84 4.18 18.94
N LEU A 82 -28.38 2.94 19.18
CA LEU A 82 -27.16 2.41 18.56
C LEU A 82 -27.31 2.24 17.04
N LEU A 83 -28.49 1.84 16.57
CA LEU A 83 -28.76 1.71 15.14
C LEU A 83 -28.77 3.08 14.43
N VAL A 84 -29.32 4.11 15.08
CA VAL A 84 -29.30 5.50 14.58
C VAL A 84 -27.88 6.03 14.58
N LEU A 85 -27.08 5.78 15.63
CA LEU A 85 -25.68 6.17 15.67
C LEU A 85 -24.88 5.52 14.53
N TYR A 86 -25.06 4.21 14.31
CA TYR A 86 -24.45 3.50 13.18
C TYR A 86 -24.83 4.15 11.84
N PHE A 87 -26.11 4.46 11.62
CA PHE A 87 -26.56 5.13 10.40
C PHE A 87 -25.90 6.50 10.22
N LEU A 88 -25.83 7.31 11.28
CA LEU A 88 -25.16 8.62 11.24
C LEU A 88 -23.67 8.49 10.90
N LEU A 89 -22.96 7.51 11.49
CA LEU A 89 -21.55 7.25 11.17
C LEU A 89 -21.37 6.90 9.69
N ILE A 90 -22.22 6.05 9.13
CA ILE A 90 -22.17 5.68 7.71
C ILE A 90 -22.43 6.90 6.80
N VAL A 91 -23.40 7.75 7.16
CA VAL A 91 -23.68 8.98 6.40
C VAL A 91 -22.48 9.92 6.44
N MET A 92 -21.85 10.09 7.60
CA MET A 92 -20.65 10.92 7.73
C MET A 92 -19.48 10.38 6.91
N LEU A 93 -19.29 9.05 6.89
CA LEU A 93 -18.28 8.42 6.03
C LEU A 93 -18.56 8.62 4.55
N PHE A 94 -19.81 8.49 4.13
CA PHE A 94 -20.19 8.74 2.75
C PHE A 94 -19.90 10.19 2.33
N LEU A 95 -20.21 11.16 3.19
CA LEU A 95 -19.92 12.57 2.94
C LEU A 95 -18.41 12.86 2.91
N SER A 96 -17.62 12.24 3.80
CA SER A 96 -16.17 12.40 3.79
C SER A 96 -15.53 11.79 2.53
N GLU A 97 -15.95 10.60 2.12
CA GLU A 97 -15.48 9.95 0.89
C GLU A 97 -15.83 10.80 -0.34
N PHE A 98 -17.05 11.33 -0.40
CA PHE A 98 -17.46 12.24 -1.47
C PHE A 98 -16.59 13.50 -1.51
N LEU A 99 -16.30 14.10 -0.35
CA LEU A 99 -15.46 15.28 -0.25
C LEU A 99 -14.01 15.00 -0.67
N ILE A 100 -13.43 13.90 -0.18
CA ILE A 100 -12.08 13.46 -0.56
C ILE A 100 -12.01 13.21 -2.06
N GLY A 101 -12.99 12.51 -2.63
CA GLY A 101 -13.08 12.25 -4.07
C GLY A 101 -13.21 13.54 -4.89
N ALA A 102 -14.02 14.50 -4.44
CA ALA A 102 -14.17 15.79 -5.11
C ALA A 102 -12.87 16.60 -5.09
N ILE A 103 -12.19 16.67 -3.94
CA ILE A 103 -10.88 17.32 -3.80
C ILE A 103 -9.86 16.63 -4.70
N ALA A 104 -9.85 15.29 -4.71
CA ALA A 104 -8.93 14.51 -5.53
C ALA A 104 -9.11 14.79 -7.03
N PHE A 105 -10.36 14.93 -7.47
CA PHE A 105 -10.67 15.27 -8.85
C PHE A 105 -10.23 16.70 -9.22
N LEU A 106 -10.53 17.69 -8.36
CA LEU A 106 -10.17 19.09 -8.58
C LEU A 106 -8.65 19.29 -8.60
N PHE A 107 -7.92 18.64 -7.70
CA PHE A 107 -6.47 18.78 -7.54
C PHE A 107 -5.67 17.65 -8.19
N ARG A 108 -6.24 16.90 -9.15
CA ARG A 108 -5.59 15.75 -9.81
C ARG A 108 -4.16 16.04 -10.28
N GLY A 109 -3.90 17.25 -10.79
CA GLY A 109 -2.57 17.66 -11.26
C GLY A 109 -1.56 17.94 -10.14
N GLY A 110 -2.02 18.42 -8.98
CA GLY A 110 -1.16 18.63 -7.80
C GLY A 110 -0.91 17.33 -7.04
N LEU A 111 -1.93 16.49 -6.91
CA LEU A 111 -1.82 15.18 -6.27
C LEU A 111 -0.84 14.28 -7.00
N GLY A 112 -0.89 14.21 -8.34
CA GLY A 112 0.04 13.39 -9.11
C GLY A 112 1.51 13.76 -8.88
N ARG A 113 1.83 15.05 -8.75
CA ARG A 113 3.19 15.51 -8.44
C ARG A 113 3.62 15.16 -7.03
N THR A 114 2.70 15.32 -6.06
CA THR A 114 2.95 14.97 -4.66
C THR A 114 3.22 13.47 -4.54
N PHE A 115 2.35 12.63 -5.12
CA PHE A 115 2.56 11.17 -5.18
C PHE A 115 3.86 10.79 -5.88
N ALA A 116 4.20 11.44 -7.00
CA ALA A 116 5.45 11.17 -7.70
C ALA A 116 6.68 11.50 -6.84
N ASN A 117 6.65 12.62 -6.10
CA ASN A 117 7.74 13.00 -5.21
C ASN A 117 7.89 12.01 -4.05
N GLU A 118 6.77 11.57 -3.45
CA GLU A 118 6.79 10.57 -2.38
C GLU A 118 7.34 9.22 -2.87
N LEU A 119 6.95 8.78 -4.06
CA LEU A 119 7.48 7.55 -4.66
C LEU A 119 8.98 7.65 -4.94
N ARG A 120 9.46 8.78 -5.46
CA ARG A 120 10.89 9.01 -5.69
C ARG A 120 11.68 9.00 -4.39
N PHE A 121 11.16 9.68 -3.37
CA PHE A 121 11.77 9.69 -2.06
C PHE A 121 11.85 8.27 -1.44
N GLY A 122 10.80 7.46 -1.65
CA GLY A 122 10.81 6.04 -1.28
C GLY A 122 11.89 5.23 -2.01
N ILE A 123 12.11 5.47 -3.30
CA ILE A 123 13.20 4.87 -4.08
C ILE A 123 14.57 5.26 -3.49
N GLU A 124 14.80 6.56 -3.29
CA GLU A 124 16.09 7.09 -2.83
C GLU A 124 16.47 6.58 -1.44
N ARG A 125 15.51 6.56 -0.52
CA ARG A 125 15.77 6.37 0.92
C ARG A 125 15.48 4.95 1.41
N HIS A 126 14.60 4.21 0.75
CA HIS A 126 14.03 2.97 1.28
C HIS A 126 14.08 1.78 0.35
N TYR A 127 14.58 1.97 -0.86
CA TYR A 127 14.92 0.85 -1.69
C TYR A 127 16.18 0.17 -1.14
N ASN A 128 16.03 -1.08 -0.69
CA ASN A 128 17.13 -1.95 -0.32
C ASN A 128 17.21 -3.13 -1.29
N ALA A 129 18.18 -3.10 -2.20
CA ALA A 129 18.36 -4.14 -3.21
C ALA A 129 18.69 -5.53 -2.62
N SER A 130 19.27 -5.55 -1.41
CA SER A 130 19.74 -6.77 -0.76
C SER A 130 18.64 -7.43 0.07
N ASP A 131 17.61 -6.68 0.45
CA ASP A 131 16.48 -7.19 1.22
C ASP A 131 15.34 -7.54 0.27
N ARG A 132 15.18 -8.84 -0.03
CA ARG A 132 14.05 -9.33 -0.82
C ARG A 132 12.81 -9.61 0.06
N GLY A 133 12.92 -9.51 1.38
CA GLY A 133 11.84 -9.80 2.31
C GLY A 133 11.49 -11.29 2.36
N SER A 134 10.29 -11.60 2.86
CA SER A 134 9.76 -12.97 2.98
C SER A 134 8.50 -13.12 2.12
N LEU A 135 8.10 -14.37 1.80
CA LEU A 135 6.88 -14.67 1.03
C LEU A 135 5.61 -14.03 1.62
N ILE A 136 5.60 -13.83 2.95
CA ILE A 136 4.48 -13.30 3.73
C ILE A 136 4.55 -11.76 3.85
N ALA A 137 5.74 -11.18 3.64
CA ALA A 137 6.01 -9.75 3.75
C ALA A 137 7.05 -9.37 2.68
N PRO A 138 6.62 -9.13 1.43
CA PRO A 138 7.53 -8.75 0.36
C PRO A 138 8.18 -7.41 0.70
N SER A 139 9.49 -7.34 0.47
CA SER A 139 10.25 -6.10 0.60
C SER A 139 9.81 -5.04 -0.41
N VAL A 140 10.19 -3.80 -0.13
CA VAL A 140 10.04 -2.67 -1.08
C VAL A 140 10.66 -3.01 -2.44
N ALA A 141 11.78 -3.73 -2.49
CA ALA A 141 12.41 -4.15 -3.73
C ALA A 141 11.53 -5.10 -4.55
N ALA A 142 10.96 -6.14 -3.93
CA ALA A 142 10.11 -7.11 -4.62
C ALA A 142 8.82 -6.47 -5.18
N ILE A 143 8.28 -5.48 -4.47
CA ILE A 143 7.10 -4.71 -4.92
C ILE A 143 7.46 -3.86 -6.15
N TRP A 144 8.60 -3.15 -6.10
CA TRP A 144 9.08 -2.37 -7.25
C TRP A 144 9.35 -3.26 -8.47
N ASP A 145 9.99 -4.41 -8.29
CA ASP A 145 10.26 -5.36 -9.37
C ASP A 145 8.95 -5.83 -10.03
N SER A 146 7.94 -6.16 -9.21
CA SER A 146 6.63 -6.60 -9.70
C SER A 146 5.89 -5.48 -10.44
N LEU A 147 5.92 -4.26 -9.91
CA LEU A 147 5.31 -3.09 -10.55
C LEU A 147 5.97 -2.80 -11.91
N GLN A 148 7.30 -2.77 -11.95
CA GLN A 148 8.06 -2.45 -13.15
C GLN A 148 7.87 -3.49 -14.25
N GLN A 149 7.84 -4.77 -13.90
CA GLN A 149 7.54 -5.83 -14.86
C GLN A 149 6.08 -5.81 -15.33
N SER A 150 5.13 -5.58 -14.42
CA SER A 150 3.69 -5.59 -14.77
C SER A 150 3.27 -4.40 -15.62
N PHE A 151 3.88 -3.23 -15.39
CA PHE A 151 3.58 -1.99 -16.12
C PHE A 151 4.63 -1.65 -17.19
N GLU A 152 5.62 -2.51 -17.40
CA GLU A 152 6.75 -2.32 -18.34
C GLU A 152 7.42 -0.94 -18.20
N CYS A 153 7.48 -0.42 -16.97
CA CYS A 153 7.99 0.91 -16.65
C CYS A 153 9.29 0.83 -15.84
N CYS A 154 10.03 1.94 -15.76
CA CYS A 154 11.23 2.01 -14.94
C CYS A 154 11.35 3.37 -14.24
N GLY A 155 11.29 3.35 -12.91
CA GLY A 155 11.26 4.54 -12.08
C GLY A 155 9.87 5.19 -12.00
N VAL A 156 9.78 6.36 -11.38
CA VAL A 156 8.52 7.10 -11.21
C VAL A 156 8.20 7.93 -12.46
N SER A 157 9.24 8.58 -12.98
CA SER A 157 9.20 9.47 -14.12
C SER A 157 10.19 9.05 -15.21
N SER A 158 11.32 8.48 -14.80
CA SER A 158 12.42 8.08 -15.67
C SER A 158 13.28 7.03 -14.96
N TYR A 159 14.04 6.26 -15.73
CA TYR A 159 15.03 5.32 -15.22
C TYR A 159 16.13 6.01 -14.40
N GLU A 160 16.32 7.33 -14.61
CA GLU A 160 17.27 8.16 -13.86
C GLU A 160 16.89 8.33 -12.39
N ASP A 161 15.63 8.09 -12.02
CA ASP A 161 15.17 8.11 -10.62
C ASP A 161 15.89 7.05 -9.75
N TRP A 162 16.61 6.11 -10.37
CA TRP A 162 17.42 5.08 -9.70
C TRP A 162 18.89 5.47 -9.50
N TYR A 163 19.32 6.61 -10.02
CA TYR A 163 20.72 7.05 -9.89
C TYR A 163 20.99 7.63 -8.52
N ASP A 164 22.17 7.30 -7.97
CA ASP A 164 22.64 7.84 -6.69
C ASP A 164 21.70 7.60 -5.49
N ILE A 165 20.94 6.50 -5.51
CA ILE A 165 20.10 6.10 -4.37
C ILE A 165 20.95 5.52 -3.23
N GLN A 166 20.41 5.47 -2.01
CA GLN A 166 21.13 5.02 -0.82
C GLN A 166 21.68 3.58 -0.94
N SER A 167 21.01 2.70 -1.70
CA SER A 167 21.49 1.33 -1.96
C SER A 167 22.78 1.26 -2.80
N TRP A 168 23.06 2.25 -3.65
CA TRP A 168 24.25 2.29 -4.50
C TRP A 168 24.71 3.73 -4.78
N SER A 169 25.02 4.46 -3.70
CA SER A 169 25.49 5.85 -3.77
C SER A 169 26.67 6.03 -4.73
N GLY A 170 26.62 7.09 -5.54
CA GLY A 170 27.63 7.45 -6.53
C GLY A 170 27.61 6.59 -7.80
N LYS A 171 26.64 5.69 -7.96
CA LYS A 171 26.51 4.83 -9.16
C LYS A 171 25.27 5.17 -9.96
N ARG A 172 25.43 5.12 -11.29
CA ARG A 172 24.33 5.14 -12.26
C ARG A 172 23.91 3.70 -12.53
N TRP A 173 23.00 3.19 -11.72
CA TRP A 173 22.58 1.79 -11.75
C TRP A 173 21.06 1.71 -11.66
N VAL A 174 20.45 0.72 -12.32
CA VAL A 174 19.01 0.45 -12.24
C VAL A 174 18.74 -0.98 -11.72
N PRO A 175 17.57 -1.24 -11.10
CA PRO A 175 17.17 -2.59 -10.69
C PRO A 175 17.20 -3.60 -11.84
N GLU A 176 17.38 -4.89 -11.52
CA GLU A 176 17.37 -5.98 -12.52
C GLU A 176 16.05 -6.04 -13.30
N SER A 177 14.92 -5.71 -12.65
CA SER A 177 13.59 -5.61 -13.25
C SER A 177 13.45 -4.51 -14.31
N CYS A 178 14.22 -3.44 -14.19
CA CYS A 178 14.36 -2.37 -15.19
C CYS A 178 15.40 -2.68 -16.28
N CYS A 179 16.26 -3.64 -16.01
CA CYS A 179 17.46 -3.86 -16.78
C CYS A 179 17.11 -4.58 -18.08
N ARG A 180 17.17 -3.84 -19.19
CA ARG A 180 17.07 -4.48 -20.51
C ARG A 180 18.39 -5.18 -20.78
N PRO A 181 18.38 -6.46 -21.18
CA PRO A 181 19.58 -7.07 -21.72
C PRO A 181 19.92 -6.33 -23.01
N SER A 182 20.78 -5.31 -22.92
CA SER A 182 21.42 -4.77 -24.11
C SER A 182 22.31 -5.87 -24.67
N GLU A 183 22.20 -6.15 -25.96
CA GLU A 183 23.21 -6.89 -26.72
C GLU A 183 24.57 -6.18 -26.57
N ALA A 184 25.28 -6.43 -25.48
CA ALA A 184 26.57 -5.81 -25.23
C ALA A 184 27.46 -6.74 -24.41
N ARG A 185 28.32 -7.40 -25.17
CA ARG A 185 29.67 -7.81 -24.79
C ARG A 185 29.70 -8.92 -23.73
N SER A 186 29.59 -10.15 -24.24
CA SER A 186 30.28 -11.30 -23.66
C SER A 186 31.74 -10.90 -23.39
N ILE A 187 32.05 -10.54 -22.15
CA ILE A 187 33.42 -10.69 -21.67
C ILE A 187 33.58 -12.21 -21.56
N LEU A 188 34.08 -12.82 -22.63
CA LEU A 188 34.67 -14.15 -22.56
C LEU A 188 35.91 -14.03 -21.67
N THR A 189 35.73 -14.13 -20.36
CA THR A 189 36.81 -14.62 -19.51
C THR A 189 36.94 -16.10 -19.82
N GLU A 190 37.94 -16.45 -20.62
CA GLU A 190 38.49 -17.81 -20.63
C GLU A 190 38.82 -18.19 -19.19
N GLY A 191 38.07 -19.13 -18.61
CA GLY A 191 38.41 -19.75 -17.33
C GLY A 191 37.23 -20.19 -16.48
N SER A 192 36.91 -21.49 -16.58
CA SER A 192 36.12 -22.32 -15.65
C SER A 192 34.61 -22.05 -15.54
N GLY A 193 33.85 -23.14 -15.63
CA GLY A 193 32.40 -23.15 -15.71
C GLY A 193 31.70 -22.62 -14.47
N ASP A 194 30.98 -21.53 -14.67
CA ASP A 194 29.60 -21.29 -14.21
C ASP A 194 29.17 -19.98 -14.92
N SER A 195 28.30 -20.11 -15.93
CA SER A 195 27.82 -18.98 -16.73
C SER A 195 26.84 -18.12 -15.92
N PHE A 196 27.31 -17.43 -14.89
CA PHE A 196 26.54 -16.39 -14.23
C PHE A 196 26.53 -15.17 -15.17
N LEU A 197 25.45 -15.02 -15.94
CA LEU A 197 25.21 -13.84 -16.77
C LEU A 197 25.10 -12.64 -15.82
N ARG A 198 26.23 -11.99 -15.51
CA ARG A 198 26.22 -10.70 -14.80
C ARG A 198 25.67 -9.68 -15.77
N VAL A 199 24.37 -9.41 -15.66
CA VAL A 199 23.73 -8.32 -16.37
C VAL A 199 24.30 -7.02 -15.78
N ASP A 200 25.12 -6.31 -16.55
CA ASP A 200 25.59 -5.00 -16.15
C ASP A 200 24.46 -4.00 -16.38
N CYS A 201 23.83 -3.58 -15.28
CA CYS A 201 22.72 -2.62 -15.29
C CYS A 201 23.22 -1.18 -15.07
N GLY A 202 24.53 -0.97 -15.20
CA GLY A 202 25.16 0.34 -15.23
C GLY A 202 24.88 1.11 -16.53
N LYS A 203 24.87 2.44 -16.45
CA LYS A 203 24.68 3.36 -17.58
C LYS A 203 25.73 4.46 -17.64
#